data_AF-A0A350G5B2-F1
#
_entry.id   AF-A0A350G5B2-F1
#
_cell.length_a   1.000
_cell.length_b   1.000
_cell.length_c   1.000
_cell.angle_alpha   90.00
_cell.angle_beta   90.00
_cell.angle_gamma   90.00
#
_symmetry.space_group_name_H-M   'P 1'
#
loop_
_entity.id
_entity.type
_entity.pdbx_description
1 polymer ?
#
loop_
_entity_poly.entity_id
_entity_poly.type
_entity_poly.pdbx_seq_one_letter_code
_entity_poly.pdbx_strand_id
1 'polypeptide(L)'
;MLASSNSAGVIDVWDLKSGTLTLVGSIRKETVYSLAFNPSGTQLAVGTSGFVYLIDPKTVKETARIPHAGKVNGVAYSADGSTLATASLKAIQFWAVTTIPKLDSANLVDAACSRLTVNFSESQWSSFFSDEEFRVLCKDLPVPK
;
A
#
# COMPACT_ATOMS: atom_id res chain seq x y z
N MET A 1 -2.58 18.34 -8.71
CA MET A 1 -2.92 17.94 -7.33
C MET A 1 -1.70 18.20 -6.46
N LEU A 2 -1.93 18.47 -5.18
CA LEU A 2 -0.87 18.51 -4.16
C LEU A 2 -1.13 17.38 -3.16
N ALA A 3 -0.08 16.80 -2.60
CA ALA A 3 -0.18 15.86 -1.50
C ALA A 3 0.88 16.17 -0.45
N SER A 4 0.56 15.83 0.79
CA SER A 4 1.45 15.92 1.94
C SER A 4 1.15 14.73 2.84
N SER A 5 2.05 14.50 3.80
CA SER A 5 1.89 13.42 4.75
C SER A 5 2.56 13.75 6.07
N ASN A 6 2.22 13.00 7.12
CA ASN A 6 2.84 13.12 8.44
C ASN A 6 3.47 11.80 8.92
N SER A 7 4.08 11.85 10.10
CA SER A 7 4.76 10.70 10.72
C SER A 7 3.83 9.56 11.14
N ALA A 8 2.52 9.83 11.27
CA ALA A 8 1.48 8.85 11.54
C ALA A 8 0.87 8.24 10.28
N GLY A 9 1.41 8.55 9.10
CA GLY A 9 0.96 7.99 7.82
C GLY A 9 -0.36 8.56 7.33
N VAL A 10 -0.80 9.70 7.87
CA VAL A 10 -1.90 10.47 7.29
C VAL A 10 -1.39 11.12 6.01
N ILE A 11 -2.21 11.06 4.98
CA ILE A 11 -2.01 11.66 3.67
C ILE A 11 -3.18 12.59 3.42
N ASP A 12 -2.82 13.83 3.11
CA ASP A 12 -3.76 14.87 2.70
C ASP A 12 -3.57 15.12 1.20
N VAL A 13 -4.68 15.28 0.48
CA VAL A 13 -4.68 15.51 -0.98
C VAL A 13 -5.55 16.71 -1.32
N TRP A 14 -4.98 17.66 -2.08
CA TRP A 14 -5.63 18.89 -2.49
C TRP A 14 -5.79 18.99 -4.00
N ASP A 15 -6.94 19.56 -4.40
CA ASP A 15 -7.12 20.11 -5.74
C ASP A 15 -6.61 21.55 -5.76
N LEU A 16 -5.64 21.82 -6.64
CA LEU A 16 -5.02 23.13 -6.74
C LEU A 16 -5.84 24.15 -7.53
N LYS A 17 -6.78 23.71 -8.37
CA LYS A 17 -7.65 24.61 -9.14
C LYS A 17 -8.71 25.21 -8.24
N SER A 18 -9.32 24.41 -7.36
CA SER A 18 -10.30 24.89 -6.37
C SER A 18 -9.64 25.40 -5.09
N GLY A 19 -8.41 24.99 -4.79
CA GLY A 19 -7.73 25.31 -3.53
C GLY A 19 -8.31 24.53 -2.34
N THR A 20 -9.01 23.42 -2.57
CA THR A 20 -9.71 22.67 -1.53
C THR A 20 -9.00 21.37 -1.19
N LEU A 21 -9.01 21.01 0.10
CA LEU A 21 -8.66 19.68 0.56
C LEU A 21 -9.73 18.70 0.05
N THR A 22 -9.31 17.78 -0.81
CA THR A 22 -10.21 16.80 -1.43
C THR A 22 -10.32 15.51 -0.64
N LEU A 23 -9.26 15.13 0.09
CA LEU A 23 -9.22 13.85 0.78
C LEU A 23 -8.20 13.86 1.92
N VAL A 24 -8.58 13.21 3.01
CA VAL A 24 -7.69 12.86 4.13
C VAL A 24 -7.84 11.36 4.36
N GLY A 25 -6.73 10.63 4.38
CA GLY A 25 -6.73 9.21 4.70
C GLY A 25 -5.42 8.79 5.34
N SER A 26 -5.37 7.56 5.85
CA SER A 26 -4.15 7.02 6.44
C SER A 26 -3.75 5.74 5.72
N ILE A 27 -2.46 5.63 5.36
CA ILE A 27 -1.90 4.37 4.91
C ILE A 27 -1.16 3.68 6.05
N ARG A 28 -1.75 2.58 6.54
CA ARG A 28 -1.17 1.61 7.48
C ARG A 28 -0.50 2.16 8.74
N LYS A 29 -0.80 3.41 9.14
CA LYS A 29 -0.20 4.09 10.31
C LYS A 29 1.34 4.05 10.31
N GLU A 30 1.95 4.07 9.12
CA GLU A 30 3.41 4.07 8.97
C GLU A 30 3.94 5.47 8.69
N THR A 31 5.16 5.77 9.13
CA THR A 31 5.83 7.02 8.76
C THR A 31 6.06 7.08 7.24
N VAL A 32 5.62 8.18 6.63
CA VAL A 32 5.85 8.48 5.23
C VAL A 32 7.08 9.36 5.07
N TYR A 33 7.98 8.97 4.18
CA TYR A 33 9.24 9.66 3.90
C TYR A 33 9.27 10.32 2.53
N SER A 34 8.45 9.85 1.59
CA SER A 34 8.43 10.39 0.23
C SER A 34 7.07 10.16 -0.46
N LEU A 35 6.72 11.09 -1.34
CA LEU A 35 5.46 11.08 -2.11
C LEU A 35 5.76 11.47 -3.56
N ALA A 36 5.10 10.81 -4.52
CA ALA A 36 5.11 11.23 -5.92
C ALA A 36 3.81 10.84 -6.63
N PHE A 37 3.15 11.82 -7.24
CA PHE A 37 2.09 11.54 -8.21
C PHE A 37 2.71 10.99 -9.50
N ASN A 38 2.02 10.06 -10.14
CA ASN A 38 2.28 9.79 -11.55
C ASN A 38 1.82 11.00 -12.40
N PRO A 39 2.30 11.14 -13.65
CA PRO A 39 2.01 12.31 -14.48
C PRO A 39 0.52 12.54 -14.75
N SER A 40 -0.29 11.48 -14.82
CA SER A 40 -1.74 11.57 -15.00
C SER A 40 -2.50 11.93 -13.72
N GLY A 41 -1.85 11.91 -12.54
CA GLY A 41 -2.46 12.13 -11.24
C GLY A 41 -3.41 11.02 -10.78
N THR A 42 -3.42 9.87 -11.47
CA THR A 42 -4.31 8.73 -11.15
C THR A 42 -3.73 7.80 -10.09
N GLN A 43 -2.46 7.96 -9.75
CA GLN A 43 -1.77 7.13 -8.77
C GLN A 43 -0.78 7.97 -7.96
N LEU A 44 -0.71 7.71 -6.66
CA LEU A 44 0.26 8.31 -5.75
C LEU A 44 1.15 7.20 -5.19
N ALA A 45 2.47 7.32 -5.37
CA ALA A 45 3.47 6.48 -4.71
C ALA A 45 3.82 7.07 -3.34
N VAL A 46 3.85 6.22 -2.32
CA VAL A 46 4.09 6.58 -0.91
C VAL A 46 5.22 5.72 -0.36
N GLY A 47 6.39 6.30 -0.13
CA GLY A 47 7.54 5.60 0.45
C GLY A 47 7.52 5.60 1.99
N THR A 48 7.65 4.42 2.59
CA THR A 48 7.67 4.20 4.06
C THR A 48 8.94 3.48 4.51
N SER A 49 8.96 2.96 5.74
CA SER A 49 10.12 2.28 6.34
C SER A 49 10.52 0.96 5.65
N GLY A 50 9.61 0.32 4.92
CA GLY A 50 9.88 -0.96 4.28
C GLY A 50 9.11 -1.21 2.99
N PHE A 51 8.27 -0.26 2.58
CA PHE A 51 7.45 -0.40 1.38
C PHE A 51 7.36 0.91 0.60
N VAL A 52 7.07 0.78 -0.68
CA VAL A 52 6.37 1.81 -1.44
C VAL A 52 4.95 1.34 -1.66
N TYR A 53 3.97 2.09 -1.15
CA TYR A 53 2.56 1.85 -1.44
C TYR A 53 2.15 2.64 -2.68
N LEU A 54 1.42 2.00 -3.58
CA LEU A 54 0.75 2.68 -4.68
C LEU A 54 -0.72 2.81 -4.34
N ILE A 55 -1.23 4.04 -4.27
CA ILE A 55 -2.61 4.30 -3.89
C ILE A 55 -3.39 5.04 -4.97
N ASP A 56 -4.70 4.82 -4.97
CA ASP A 56 -5.64 5.73 -5.65
C ASP A 56 -5.78 7.00 -4.79
N PRO A 57 -5.36 8.17 -5.29
CA PRO A 57 -5.41 9.42 -4.51
C PRO A 57 -6.84 9.97 -4.32
N LYS A 58 -7.86 9.39 -4.96
CA LYS A 58 -9.28 9.72 -4.74
C LYS A 58 -9.92 8.95 -3.61
N THR A 59 -9.32 7.82 -3.20
CA THR A 59 -9.89 6.95 -2.16
C THR A 59 -8.89 6.57 -1.06
N VAL A 60 -7.61 6.91 -1.19
CA VAL A 60 -6.48 6.43 -0.36
C VAL A 60 -6.46 4.90 -0.24
N LYS A 61 -6.92 4.19 -1.28
CA LYS A 61 -6.90 2.71 -1.28
C LYS A 61 -5.60 2.21 -1.89
N GLU A 62 -4.99 1.26 -1.21
CA GLU A 62 -3.80 0.54 -1.68
C GLU A 62 -4.15 -0.30 -2.93
N THR A 63 -3.43 -0.06 -4.02
CA THR A 63 -3.57 -0.76 -5.31
C THR A 63 -2.40 -1.68 -5.61
N ALA A 64 -1.25 -1.43 -5.01
CA ALA A 64 -0.07 -2.29 -5.04
C ALA A 64 0.90 -1.88 -3.92
N ARG A 65 1.89 -2.73 -3.64
CA ARG A 65 3.04 -2.36 -2.81
C ARG A 65 4.33 -3.00 -3.31
N ILE A 66 5.44 -2.31 -3.09
CA ILE A 66 6.78 -2.74 -3.49
C ILE A 66 7.65 -2.86 -2.23
N PRO A 67 8.29 -4.02 -1.97
CA PRO A 67 9.12 -4.20 -0.79
C PRO A 67 10.48 -3.50 -0.91
N HIS A 68 10.94 -2.95 0.21
CA HIS A 68 12.27 -2.36 0.39
C HIS A 68 12.88 -2.79 1.72
N ALA A 69 14.20 -2.93 1.75
CA ALA A 69 14.93 -3.32 2.95
C ALA A 69 15.39 -2.09 3.78
N GLY A 70 14.55 -1.06 3.90
CA GLY A 70 14.81 0.17 4.64
C GLY A 70 13.94 1.33 4.19
N LYS A 71 14.11 2.49 4.85
CA LYS A 71 13.34 3.71 4.59
C LYS A 71 13.46 4.15 3.13
N VAL A 72 12.33 4.33 2.48
CA VAL A 72 12.25 4.80 1.10
C VAL A 72 12.19 6.32 1.08
N ASN A 73 13.37 6.94 0.98
CA ASN A 73 13.53 8.40 1.02
C ASN A 73 13.28 9.06 -0.35
N GLY A 74 13.16 8.29 -1.43
CA GLY A 74 12.90 8.80 -2.76
C GLY A 74 11.93 7.93 -3.54
N VAL A 75 10.95 8.58 -4.16
CA VAL A 75 10.05 7.99 -5.17
C VAL A 75 9.87 8.99 -6.31
N ALA A 76 9.91 8.52 -7.55
CA ALA A 76 9.71 9.37 -8.72
C ALA A 76 9.16 8.57 -9.89
N TYR A 77 8.15 9.11 -10.57
CA TYR A 77 7.72 8.60 -11.86
C TYR A 77 8.50 9.26 -13.00
N SER A 78 8.74 8.52 -14.07
CA SER A 78 9.16 9.11 -15.35
C SER A 78 8.09 10.06 -15.89
N ALA A 79 8.48 11.00 -16.75
CA ALA A 79 7.57 12.02 -17.29
C ALA A 79 6.39 11.45 -18.09
N ASP A 80 6.57 10.28 -18.71
CA ASP A 80 5.53 9.52 -19.40
C ASP A 80 4.73 8.59 -18.47
N GLY A 81 5.14 8.45 -17.21
CA GLY A 81 4.51 7.61 -16.20
C GLY A 81 4.74 6.11 -16.38
N SER A 82 5.58 5.69 -17.33
CA SER A 82 5.82 4.28 -17.64
C SER A 82 6.71 3.59 -16.61
N THR A 83 7.59 4.35 -15.95
CA THR A 83 8.59 3.86 -15.01
C THR A 83 8.43 4.52 -13.65
N LEU A 84 8.53 3.73 -12.59
CA LEU A 84 8.63 4.20 -11.20
C LEU A 84 10.02 3.87 -10.66
N ALA A 85 10.77 4.89 -10.26
CA ALA A 85 12.01 4.76 -9.51
C ALA A 85 11.73 4.88 -8.00
N THR A 86 12.32 3.99 -7.21
CA THR A 86 12.18 3.96 -5.75
C THR A 86 13.56 3.79 -5.11
N ALA A 87 13.87 4.54 -4.07
CA ALA A 87 15.21 4.61 -3.51
C ALA A 87 15.18 4.51 -1.97
N SER A 88 15.91 3.51 -1.46
CA SER A 88 16.27 3.39 -0.05
C SER A 88 17.79 3.48 0.10
N LEU A 89 18.28 3.49 1.35
CA LEU A 89 19.72 3.44 1.62
C LEU A 89 20.41 2.19 1.05
N LYS A 90 19.65 1.09 0.85
CA LYS A 90 20.22 -0.18 0.40
C LYS A 90 20.13 -0.40 -1.10
N ALA A 91 19.11 0.14 -1.76
CA ALA A 91 18.88 -0.12 -3.17
C ALA A 91 18.05 0.98 -3.83
N ILE A 92 18.30 1.16 -5.12
CA ILE A 92 17.40 1.83 -6.06
C ILE A 92 16.76 0.74 -6.93
N GLN A 93 15.44 0.78 -7.06
CA GLN A 93 14.69 -0.15 -7.90
C GLN A 93 13.92 0.62 -8.96
N PHE A 94 13.88 0.08 -10.18
CA PHE A 94 13.09 0.59 -11.29
C PHE A 94 12.00 -0.41 -11.64
N TRP A 95 10.79 0.10 -11.82
CA TRP A 95 9.61 -0.71 -12.07
C TRP A 95 8.89 -0.19 -13.32
N ALA A 96 8.63 -1.08 -14.27
CA ALA A 96 7.62 -0.81 -15.27
C ALA A 96 6.26 -0.80 -14.56
N VAL A 97 5.56 0.33 -14.58
CA VAL A 97 4.32 0.53 -13.80
C VAL A 97 3.25 -0.49 -14.16
N THR A 98 3.22 -0.91 -15.43
CA THR A 98 2.27 -1.90 -15.96
C THR A 98 2.50 -3.31 -15.43
N THR A 99 3.70 -3.64 -14.95
CA THR A 99 4.05 -4.99 -14.48
C THR A 99 4.07 -5.10 -12.96
N ILE A 100 3.83 -4.01 -12.23
CA ILE A 100 3.76 -4.04 -10.77
C ILE A 100 2.55 -4.90 -10.36
N PRO A 101 2.75 -5.97 -9.57
CA PRO A 101 1.65 -6.84 -9.14
C PRO A 101 0.61 -6.03 -8.38
N LYS A 102 -0.61 -5.98 -8.92
CA LYS A 102 -1.72 -5.28 -8.29
C LYS A 102 -2.28 -6.10 -7.14
N LEU A 103 -2.70 -5.40 -6.10
CA LEU A 103 -3.54 -5.95 -5.05
C LEU A 103 -4.97 -5.93 -5.55
N ASP A 104 -5.51 -7.12 -5.76
CA ASP A 104 -6.93 -7.28 -6.01
C ASP A 104 -7.65 -7.32 -4.67
N SER A 105 -8.27 -6.19 -4.29
CA SER A 105 -9.01 -6.08 -3.05
C SER A 105 -10.22 -7.00 -2.98
N ALA A 106 -10.76 -7.43 -4.13
CA ALA A 106 -11.88 -8.37 -4.18
C ALA A 106 -11.43 -9.81 -3.85
N ASN A 107 -10.16 -10.14 -4.10
CA ASN A 107 -9.62 -11.49 -3.98
C ASN A 107 -8.50 -11.58 -2.93
N LEU A 108 -8.46 -10.69 -1.94
CA LEU A 108 -7.41 -10.67 -0.92
C LEU A 108 -7.35 -11.96 -0.11
N VAL A 109 -8.50 -12.53 0.23
CA VAL A 109 -8.58 -13.79 0.97
C VAL A 109 -7.98 -14.90 0.13
N ASP A 110 -8.41 -15.07 -1.11
CA ASP A 110 -7.89 -16.11 -2.03
C ASP A 110 -6.39 -15.93 -2.30
N ALA A 111 -5.95 -14.70 -2.53
CA ALA A 111 -4.54 -14.37 -2.73
C ALA A 111 -3.70 -14.68 -1.49
N ALA A 112 -4.20 -14.41 -0.28
CA ALA A 112 -3.54 -14.81 0.95
C ALA A 112 -3.50 -16.33 1.10
N CYS A 113 -4.63 -17.01 0.88
CA CYS A 113 -4.75 -18.46 1.00
C CYS A 113 -3.81 -19.21 0.05
N SER A 114 -3.56 -18.68 -1.16
CA SER A 114 -2.61 -19.29 -2.13
C SER A 114 -1.16 -19.33 -1.65
N ARG A 115 -0.81 -18.58 -0.60
CA ARG A 115 0.55 -18.46 -0.05
C ARG A 115 0.70 -19.07 1.34
N LEU A 116 -0.40 -19.54 1.92
CA LEU A 116 -0.44 -20.13 3.25
C LEU A 116 -0.44 -21.65 3.16
N THR A 117 0.11 -22.30 4.19
CA THR A 117 0.07 -23.75 4.34
C THR A 117 -0.93 -24.21 5.39
N VAL A 118 -1.39 -23.30 6.26
CA VAL A 118 -2.36 -23.53 7.33
C VAL A 118 -3.23 -22.28 7.54
N ASN A 119 -4.41 -22.45 8.14
CA ASN A 119 -5.26 -21.35 8.57
C ASN A 119 -4.75 -20.71 9.88
N PHE A 120 -5.40 -19.64 10.34
CA PHE A 120 -5.20 -19.14 11.70
C PHE A 120 -5.79 -20.11 12.73
N SER A 121 -5.14 -20.27 13.88
CA SER A 121 -5.78 -20.88 15.06
C SER A 121 -6.84 -19.93 15.65
N GLU A 122 -7.74 -20.46 16.48
CA GLU A 122 -8.71 -19.62 17.21
C GLU A 122 -8.01 -18.56 18.08
N SER A 123 -6.90 -18.91 18.73
CA SER A 123 -6.12 -17.97 19.55
C SER A 123 -5.51 -16.83 18.74
N GLN A 124 -4.96 -17.14 17.56
CA GLN A 124 -4.45 -16.12 16.63
C GLN A 124 -5.58 -15.23 16.12
N TRP A 125 -6.73 -15.82 15.78
CA TRP A 125 -7.90 -15.09 15.34
C TRP A 125 -8.33 -14.06 16.38
N SER A 126 -8.56 -14.48 17.63
CA SER A 126 -8.96 -13.56 18.71
C SER A 126 -7.93 -12.46 18.98
N SER A 127 -6.64 -12.71 18.70
CA SER A 127 -5.60 -11.69 18.84
C SER A 127 -5.64 -10.64 17.73
N PHE A 128 -6.02 -11.01 16.50
CA PHE A 128 -6.02 -10.09 15.35
C PHE A 128 -7.40 -9.49 15.06
N PHE A 129 -8.46 -10.22 15.38
CA PHE A 129 -9.85 -9.91 15.08
C PHE A 129 -10.70 -10.08 16.36
N SER A 130 -10.34 -9.34 17.41
CA SER A 130 -10.98 -9.45 18.74
C SER A 130 -12.50 -9.28 18.71
N ASP A 131 -13.01 -8.58 17.70
CA ASP A 131 -14.41 -8.18 17.58
C ASP A 131 -15.18 -9.06 16.58
N GLU A 132 -14.55 -10.12 16.03
CA GLU A 132 -15.16 -11.03 15.07
C GLU A 132 -15.19 -12.47 15.59
N GLU A 133 -16.30 -13.18 15.35
CA GLU A 133 -16.37 -14.62 15.59
C GLU A 133 -15.38 -15.38 14.69
N PHE A 134 -14.79 -16.45 15.23
CA PHE A 134 -13.86 -17.28 14.49
C PHE A 134 -14.51 -17.85 13.22
N ARG A 135 -13.80 -17.71 12.10
CA ARG A 135 -14.18 -18.35 10.83
C ARG A 135 -12.97 -18.85 10.07
N VAL A 136 -13.15 -19.96 9.38
CA VAL A 136 -12.14 -20.53 8.46
C VAL A 136 -12.09 -19.67 7.19
N LEU A 137 -10.97 -18.99 6.95
CA LEU A 137 -10.79 -18.17 5.74
C LEU A 137 -10.42 -19.01 4.51
N CYS A 138 -9.39 -19.83 4.65
CA CYS A 138 -8.90 -20.71 3.59
C CYS A 138 -9.54 -22.09 3.71
N LYS A 139 -10.57 -22.35 2.91
CA LYS A 139 -11.39 -23.58 2.99
C LYS A 139 -10.58 -24.87 2.80
N ASP A 140 -9.50 -24.80 2.02
CA ASP A 140 -8.69 -25.98 1.67
C ASP A 140 -7.47 -26.19 2.60
N LEU A 141 -7.29 -25.33 3.62
CA LEU A 141 -6.15 -25.41 4.54
C LEU A 141 -6.58 -25.88 5.93
N PRO A 142 -5.77 -26.71 6.61
CA PRO A 142 -6.09 -27.17 7.96
C PRO A 142 -6.04 -26.02 8.97
N VAL A 143 -6.89 -26.09 9.99
CA VAL A 143 -6.87 -25.18 11.15
C VAL A 143 -5.94 -25.76 12.22
N PRO A 144 -4.88 -25.05 12.63
CA PRO A 144 -4.03 -25.47 13.74
C PRO A 144 -4.81 -25.55 15.05
N LYS A 145 -4.47 -26.55 15.88
CA LYS A 145 -5.02 -26.68 17.24
C LYS A 145 -4.54 -25.59 18.17
#